data_AF-A0A2G9MGA6-F1
#
_entry.id   AF-A0A2G9MGA6-F1
#
_cell.length_a   1.000
_cell.length_b   1.000
_cell.length_c   1.000
_cell.angle_alpha   90.00
_cell.angle_beta   90.00
_cell.angle_gamma   90.00
#
_symmetry.space_group_name_H-M   'P 1'
#
loop_
_entity.id
_entity.type
_entity.pdbx_description
1 polymer ?
#
loop_
_entity_poly.entity_id
_entity_poly.type
_entity_poly.pdbx_seq_one_letter_code
_entity_poly.pdbx_strand_id
1 'polypeptide(L)'
;MKKLKILLLLSGGLDSLVSALILKEQAKIQCVHLILPFSKPSKNISEFCKKQNLKLHTLDYTRGGNLQKYLKLIRKPKFSRGTAINPCIDCHIFMLKEAKKLAKKLKIGIIATGEVLGERPLSQNKKALNIIEKESKLNRKLLRPLSAKLLEETTAEKKGQINREKLLDIQGRKRNIQLQIARKCRVRIPDIGGGMPSL
;
A
#
# COMPACT_ATOMS: atom_id res chain seq x y z
N MET A 1 -25.40 -10.48 2.49
CA MET A 1 -24.23 -10.04 3.31
C MET A 1 -23.67 -8.72 2.78
N LYS A 2 -23.31 -7.77 3.65
CA LYS A 2 -22.72 -6.49 3.22
C LYS A 2 -21.32 -6.73 2.65
N LYS A 3 -21.10 -6.41 1.37
CA LYS A 3 -19.79 -6.56 0.71
C LYS A 3 -18.70 -5.87 1.54
N LEU A 4 -17.63 -6.59 1.88
CA LEU A 4 -16.51 -6.06 2.67
C LEU A 4 -15.99 -4.76 2.03
N LYS A 5 -15.69 -3.76 2.85
CA LYS A 5 -15.05 -2.52 2.40
C LYS A 5 -13.59 -2.53 2.83
N ILE A 6 -12.69 -2.18 1.91
CA ILE A 6 -11.26 -2.06 2.16
C ILE A 6 -10.78 -0.68 1.73
N LEU A 7 -9.94 -0.06 2.55
CA LEU A 7 -9.21 1.16 2.18
C LEU A 7 -7.80 0.77 1.72
N LEU A 8 -7.51 0.91 0.43
CA LEU A 8 -6.22 0.56 -0.15
C LEU A 8 -5.32 1.79 -0.28
N LEU A 9 -4.12 1.76 0.32
CA LEU A 9 -3.10 2.76 0.03
C LEU A 9 -2.55 2.54 -1.38
N LEU A 10 -2.68 3.56 -2.22
CA LEU A 10 -2.28 3.52 -3.61
C LEU A 10 -1.09 4.48 -3.82
N SER A 11 0.10 3.92 -4.06
CA SER A 11 1.31 4.70 -4.33
C SER A 11 1.49 5.04 -5.81
N GLY A 12 0.74 4.37 -6.69
CA GLY A 12 0.90 4.48 -8.14
C GLY A 12 2.02 3.60 -8.71
N GLY A 13 2.75 2.87 -7.86
CA GLY A 13 3.67 1.82 -8.27
C GLY A 13 2.96 0.51 -8.58
N LEU A 14 3.63 -0.36 -9.35
CA LEU A 14 3.11 -1.64 -9.84
C LEU A 14 2.42 -2.47 -8.74
N ASP A 15 3.07 -2.66 -7.60
CA ASP A 15 2.57 -3.52 -6.53
C ASP A 15 1.25 -3.01 -5.94
N SER A 16 1.10 -1.69 -5.79
CA SER A 16 -0.13 -1.08 -5.30
C SER A 16 -1.29 -1.20 -6.30
N LEU A 17 -1.01 -1.09 -7.61
CA LEU A 17 -2.00 -1.24 -8.67
C LEU A 17 -2.47 -2.70 -8.78
N VAL A 18 -1.54 -3.65 -8.74
CA VAL A 18 -1.85 -5.09 -8.76
C VAL A 18 -2.66 -5.49 -7.52
N SER A 19 -2.33 -4.93 -6.37
CA SER A 19 -3.11 -5.13 -5.14
C SER A 19 -4.58 -4.67 -5.30
N ALA A 20 -4.82 -3.56 -5.99
CA ALA A 20 -6.18 -3.11 -6.31
C ALA A 20 -6.92 -4.11 -7.21
N LEU A 21 -6.25 -4.63 -8.23
CA LEU A 21 -6.83 -5.61 -9.16
C LEU A 21 -7.22 -6.91 -8.47
N ILE A 22 -6.38 -7.43 -7.58
CA ILE A 22 -6.66 -8.66 -6.82
C ILE A 22 -7.82 -8.44 -5.85
N LEU A 23 -7.83 -7.32 -5.14
CA LEU A 23 -8.81 -7.09 -4.08
C LEU A 23 -10.20 -6.70 -4.60
N LYS A 24 -10.30 -6.03 -5.76
CA LYS A 24 -11.60 -5.58 -6.31
C LYS A 24 -12.54 -6.74 -6.67
N GLU A 25 -11.99 -7.93 -6.93
CA GLU A 25 -12.78 -9.14 -7.20
C GLU A 25 -13.53 -9.63 -5.95
N GLN A 26 -13.05 -9.29 -4.77
CA GLN A 26 -13.55 -9.84 -3.49
C GLN A 26 -14.23 -8.79 -2.61
N ALA A 27 -13.86 -7.50 -2.74
CA ALA A 27 -14.31 -6.44 -1.85
C ALA A 27 -14.61 -5.12 -2.58
N LYS A 28 -15.38 -4.24 -1.93
CA LYS A 28 -15.59 -2.87 -2.37
C LYS A 28 -14.40 -2.01 -1.94
N ILE A 29 -13.55 -1.67 -2.89
CA ILE A 29 -12.31 -0.93 -2.63
C ILE A 29 -12.55 0.57 -2.69
N GLN A 30 -11.98 1.29 -1.72
CA GLN A 30 -11.74 2.72 -1.81
C GLN A 30 -10.23 2.94 -1.71
N CYS A 31 -9.67 3.71 -2.63
CA CYS A 31 -8.25 4.00 -2.68
C CYS A 31 -7.96 5.28 -1.90
N VAL A 32 -6.82 5.33 -1.21
CA VAL A 32 -6.26 6.55 -0.66
C VAL A 32 -4.86 6.75 -1.19
N HIS A 33 -4.61 7.93 -1.74
CA HIS A 33 -3.28 8.38 -2.16
C HIS A 33 -2.83 9.52 -1.26
N LEU A 34 -1.62 9.41 -0.72
CA LEU A 34 -1.00 10.47 0.07
C LEU A 34 0.03 11.18 -0.80
N ILE A 35 -0.19 12.47 -1.04
CA ILE A 35 0.76 13.32 -1.75
C ILE A 35 1.74 13.84 -0.71
N LEU A 36 2.90 13.20 -0.62
CA LEU A 36 3.97 13.58 0.30
C LEU A 36 4.91 14.60 -0.37
N PRO A 37 5.49 15.55 0.39
CA PRO A 37 6.49 16.44 -0.15
C PRO A 37 7.70 15.64 -0.63
N PHE A 38 8.34 16.12 -1.69
CA PHE A 38 9.49 15.47 -2.34
C PHE A 38 9.20 14.09 -2.97
N SER A 39 7.94 13.63 -2.98
CA SER A 39 7.56 12.45 -3.73
C SER A 39 7.37 12.78 -5.22
N LYS A 40 7.77 11.86 -6.10
CA LYS A 40 7.52 12.03 -7.55
C LYS A 40 6.00 12.04 -7.78
N PRO A 41 5.48 12.99 -8.58
CA PRO A 41 4.05 13.02 -8.91
C PRO A 41 3.66 11.73 -9.64
N SER A 42 2.76 10.97 -9.04
CA SER A 42 2.25 9.73 -9.61
C SER A 42 1.12 10.04 -10.60
N LYS A 43 1.50 10.31 -11.85
CA LYS A 43 0.57 10.73 -12.93
C LYS A 43 -0.54 9.71 -13.24
N ASN A 44 -0.35 8.43 -12.91
CA ASN A 44 -1.24 7.35 -13.36
C ASN A 44 -2.35 6.96 -12.37
N ILE A 45 -2.37 7.52 -11.15
CA ILE A 45 -3.30 7.05 -10.10
C ILE A 45 -4.76 7.39 -10.42
N SER A 46 -5.02 8.65 -10.79
CA SER A 46 -6.37 9.12 -11.09
C SER A 46 -6.95 8.37 -12.29
N GLU A 47 -6.16 8.23 -13.36
CA GLU A 47 -6.54 7.50 -14.56
C GLU A 47 -6.82 6.01 -14.26
N PHE A 48 -5.95 5.35 -13.49
CA PHE A 48 -6.17 3.97 -13.05
C PHE A 48 -7.47 3.83 -12.26
N CYS A 49 -7.70 4.70 -11.27
CA CYS A 49 -8.91 4.63 -10.45
C CYS A 49 -10.17 4.84 -11.29
N LYS A 50 -10.16 5.79 -12.25
CA LYS A 50 -11.26 6.00 -13.20
C LYS A 50 -11.52 4.75 -14.04
N LYS A 51 -10.48 4.19 -14.68
CA LYS A 51 -10.59 2.98 -15.52
C LYS A 51 -11.11 1.77 -14.76
N GLN A 52 -10.74 1.65 -13.48
CA GLN A 52 -11.15 0.53 -12.63
C GLN A 52 -12.43 0.80 -11.82
N ASN A 53 -13.09 1.95 -12.03
CA ASN A 53 -14.26 2.41 -11.27
C ASN A 53 -14.05 2.38 -9.74
N LEU A 54 -12.89 2.85 -9.30
CA LEU A 54 -12.48 2.89 -7.89
C LEU A 54 -12.59 4.31 -7.35
N LYS A 55 -13.19 4.46 -6.15
CA LYS A 55 -13.24 5.75 -5.46
C LYS A 55 -11.86 6.09 -4.93
N LEU A 56 -11.30 7.21 -5.37
CA LEU A 56 -10.01 7.74 -4.92
C LEU A 56 -10.20 8.87 -3.90
N HIS A 57 -9.47 8.79 -2.79
CA HIS A 57 -9.30 9.85 -1.82
C HIS A 57 -7.86 10.35 -1.87
N THR A 58 -7.66 11.66 -1.80
CA THR A 58 -6.33 12.27 -1.79
C THR A 58 -6.09 12.98 -0.47
N LEU A 59 -4.96 12.71 0.17
CA LEU A 59 -4.50 13.43 1.35
C LEU A 59 -3.23 14.19 0.99
N ASP A 60 -3.32 15.52 0.94
CA ASP A 60 -2.20 16.37 0.55
C ASP A 60 -1.37 16.83 1.75
N TYR A 61 -0.08 16.49 1.72
CA TYR A 61 0.94 16.84 2.71
C TYR A 61 2.01 17.79 2.17
N THR A 62 1.78 18.44 1.03
CA THR A 62 2.74 19.32 0.38
C THR A 62 2.72 20.77 0.89
N ARG A 63 1.68 21.18 1.62
CA ARG A 63 1.49 22.57 2.07
C ARG A 63 0.98 22.67 3.51
N GLY A 64 1.14 23.87 4.08
CA GLY A 64 0.55 24.27 5.37
C GLY A 64 0.91 23.38 6.57
N GLY A 65 -0.04 23.22 7.50
CA GLY A 65 0.15 22.42 8.70
C GLY A 65 0.43 20.94 8.44
N ASN A 66 -0.06 20.39 7.32
CA ASN A 66 0.21 19.01 6.92
C ASN A 66 1.68 18.83 6.51
N LEU A 67 2.23 19.76 5.73
CA LEU A 67 3.66 19.77 5.42
C LEU A 67 4.49 19.77 6.71
N GLN A 68 4.19 20.68 7.64
CA GLN A 68 4.93 20.76 8.90
C GLN A 68 4.85 19.49 9.73
N LYS A 69 3.67 18.84 9.75
CA LYS A 69 3.47 17.56 10.43
C LYS A 69 4.35 16.46 9.83
N TYR A 70 4.48 16.38 8.51
CA TYR A 70 5.35 15.39 7.86
C TYR A 70 6.85 15.74 7.99
N LEU A 71 7.21 17.03 7.89
CA LEU A 71 8.59 17.48 8.09
C LEU A 71 9.10 17.20 9.51
N LYS A 72 8.26 17.36 10.55
CA LYS A 72 8.61 16.99 11.93
C LYS A 72 8.99 15.52 12.05
N LEU A 73 8.25 14.64 11.38
CA LEU A 73 8.55 13.21 11.33
C LEU A 73 9.88 12.94 10.60
N ILE A 74 10.09 13.57 9.45
CA ILE A 74 11.34 13.40 8.71
C ILE A 74 12.54 13.90 9.51
N ARG A 75 12.40 15.00 10.28
CA ARG A 75 13.50 15.61 11.04
C ARG A 75 13.98 14.73 12.20
N LYS A 76 13.06 14.01 12.87
CA LYS A 76 13.35 13.12 14.00
C LYS A 76 12.61 11.78 13.87
N PRO A 77 13.05 10.87 12.97
CA PRO A 77 12.46 9.55 12.83
C PRO A 77 12.76 8.69 14.06
N LYS A 78 11.85 7.79 14.40
CA LYS A 78 11.98 6.87 15.53
C LYS A 78 12.78 5.63 15.14
N PHE A 79 12.67 5.19 13.89
CA PHE A 79 13.37 4.04 13.33
C PHE A 79 14.47 4.51 12.38
N SER A 80 15.53 3.71 12.25
CA SER A 80 16.73 4.04 11.47
C SER A 80 16.39 4.49 10.04
N ARG A 81 17.11 5.51 9.55
CA ARG A 81 17.03 5.95 8.16
C ARG A 81 17.89 5.04 7.28
N GLY A 82 17.46 4.82 6.03
CA GLY A 82 18.39 4.41 4.99
C GLY A 82 19.31 5.58 4.59
N THR A 83 20.08 5.42 3.52
CA THR A 83 20.77 6.55 2.88
C THR A 83 19.75 7.55 2.31
N ALA A 84 19.98 8.85 2.53
CA ALA A 84 19.11 10.00 2.17
C ALA A 84 17.77 10.13 2.94
N ILE A 85 16.90 11.07 2.54
CA ILE A 85 15.50 11.25 3.01
C ILE A 85 14.61 10.15 2.38
N ASN A 86 15.06 8.89 2.43
CA ASN A 86 14.33 7.79 1.84
C ASN A 86 13.18 7.35 2.76
N PRO A 87 12.00 7.01 2.21
CA PRO A 87 10.86 6.61 3.00
C PRO A 87 11.19 5.36 3.83
N CYS A 88 11.38 5.60 5.11
CA CYS A 88 11.77 4.63 6.11
C CYS A 88 10.52 3.99 6.74
N ILE A 89 10.73 3.07 7.68
CA ILE A 89 9.67 2.47 8.51
C ILE A 89 8.71 3.55 9.06
N ASP A 90 9.22 4.72 9.48
CA ASP A 90 8.39 5.83 9.96
C ASP A 90 7.46 6.43 8.89
N CYS A 91 7.91 6.56 7.65
CA CYS A 91 7.06 7.03 6.56
C CYS A 91 5.90 6.06 6.31
N HIS A 92 6.15 4.75 6.35
CA HIS A 92 5.11 3.73 6.23
C HIS A 92 4.12 3.80 7.40
N ILE A 93 4.62 3.92 8.63
CA ILE A 93 3.79 4.10 9.83
C ILE A 93 2.94 5.37 9.71
N PHE A 94 3.51 6.47 9.24
CA PHE A 94 2.80 7.73 9.02
C PHE A 94 1.65 7.56 8.04
N MET A 95 1.94 7.03 6.84
CA MET A 95 0.93 6.81 5.81
C MET A 95 -0.23 5.94 6.32
N LEU A 96 0.09 4.87 7.05
CA LEU A 96 -0.90 3.98 7.65
C LEU A 96 -1.71 4.65 8.76
N LYS A 97 -1.11 5.50 9.60
CA LYS A 97 -1.83 6.27 10.63
C LYS A 97 -2.82 7.24 10.00
N GLU A 98 -2.44 7.90 8.91
CA GLU A 98 -3.33 8.82 8.19
C GLU A 98 -4.43 8.07 7.43
N ALA A 99 -4.10 6.96 6.77
CA ALA A 99 -5.08 6.07 6.17
C ALA A 99 -6.06 5.53 7.23
N LYS A 100 -5.60 5.18 8.43
CA LYS A 100 -6.46 4.75 9.55
C LYS A 100 -7.44 5.81 9.99
N LYS A 101 -7.01 7.08 10.07
CA LYS A 101 -7.92 8.20 10.38
C LYS A 101 -9.02 8.32 9.33
N LEU A 102 -8.65 8.22 8.05
CA LEU A 102 -9.61 8.24 6.95
C LEU A 102 -10.55 7.01 6.99
N ALA A 103 -10.01 5.82 7.21
CA ALA A 103 -10.77 4.58 7.33
C ALA A 103 -11.83 4.67 8.44
N LYS A 104 -11.49 5.26 9.59
CA LYS A 104 -12.43 5.51 10.69
C LYS A 104 -13.59 6.42 10.24
N LYS A 105 -13.30 7.54 9.56
CA LYS A 105 -14.32 8.45 9.03
C LYS A 105 -15.25 7.75 8.02
N LEU A 106 -14.69 6.87 7.19
CA LEU A 106 -15.42 6.12 6.17
C LEU A 106 -16.11 4.85 6.68
N LYS A 107 -15.99 4.53 7.98
CA LYS A 107 -16.46 3.29 8.60
C LYS A 107 -15.92 2.03 7.89
N ILE A 108 -14.63 2.04 7.56
CA ILE A 108 -13.90 0.94 6.92
C ILE A 108 -13.02 0.25 7.96
N GLY A 109 -13.16 -1.08 8.07
CA GLY A 109 -12.49 -1.88 9.10
C GLY A 109 -11.12 -2.44 8.71
N ILE A 110 -10.82 -2.51 7.41
CA ILE A 110 -9.59 -3.12 6.87
C ILE A 110 -8.87 -2.13 5.97
N ILE A 111 -7.56 -2.04 6.15
CA ILE A 111 -6.66 -1.27 5.31
C ILE A 111 -5.80 -2.26 4.52
N ALA A 112 -5.52 -1.96 3.26
CA ALA A 112 -4.62 -2.75 2.44
C ALA A 112 -3.46 -1.91 1.89
N THR A 113 -2.36 -2.57 1.59
CA THR A 113 -1.15 -1.98 0.99
C THR A 113 -0.53 -2.93 -0.02
N GLY A 114 0.15 -2.43 -1.04
CA GLY A 114 0.97 -3.24 -1.96
C GLY A 114 2.36 -3.59 -1.43
N GLU A 115 2.53 -3.78 -0.12
CA GLU A 115 3.82 -4.20 0.45
C GLU A 115 4.07 -5.70 0.17
N VAL A 116 5.26 -6.01 -0.34
CA VAL A 116 5.71 -7.38 -0.62
C VAL A 116 6.79 -7.76 0.38
N LEU A 117 6.68 -8.94 0.99
CA LEU A 117 7.65 -9.44 1.96
C LEU A 117 9.05 -9.57 1.31
N GLY A 118 10.07 -8.97 1.91
CA GLY A 118 11.45 -9.06 1.45
C GLY A 118 11.79 -8.28 0.18
N GLU A 119 10.85 -7.50 -0.38
CA GLU A 119 11.11 -6.72 -1.59
C GLU A 119 12.05 -5.53 -1.32
N ARG A 120 11.89 -4.86 -0.17
CA ARG A 120 12.79 -3.80 0.30
C ARG A 120 13.52 -4.23 1.58
N PRO A 121 14.87 -4.34 1.56
CA PRO A 121 15.64 -4.82 2.72
C PRO A 121 15.38 -4.04 4.01
N LEU A 122 15.20 -2.72 3.92
CA LEU A 122 15.03 -1.84 5.08
C LEU A 122 13.60 -1.84 5.64
N SER A 123 12.57 -1.76 4.79
CA SER A 123 11.20 -1.48 5.23
C SER A 123 10.22 -2.65 5.09
N GLN A 124 10.59 -3.71 4.36
CA GLN A 124 9.66 -4.80 4.04
C GLN A 124 10.19 -6.20 4.43
N ASN A 125 11.22 -6.29 5.27
CA ASN A 125 11.52 -7.54 5.96
C ASN A 125 10.45 -7.85 7.03
N LYS A 126 10.36 -9.11 7.48
CA LYS A 126 9.32 -9.56 8.44
C LYS A 126 9.29 -8.71 9.72
N LYS A 127 10.45 -8.37 10.27
CA LYS A 127 10.57 -7.53 11.47
C LYS A 127 10.03 -6.11 11.23
N ALA A 128 10.39 -5.50 10.11
CA ALA A 128 9.92 -4.18 9.72
C ALA A 128 8.40 -4.15 9.50
N LEU A 129 7.83 -5.12 8.78
CA LEU A 129 6.38 -5.20 8.57
C LEU A 129 5.61 -5.33 9.89
N ASN A 130 6.11 -6.13 10.84
CA ASN A 130 5.54 -6.27 12.18
C ASN A 130 5.61 -4.97 12.98
N ILE A 131 6.75 -4.28 12.95
CA ILE A 131 6.92 -2.97 13.59
C ILE A 131 5.93 -1.96 13.01
N ILE A 132 5.85 -1.87 11.68
CA ILE A 132 4.97 -0.94 10.96
C ILE A 132 3.50 -1.17 11.37
N GLU A 133 3.07 -2.42 11.42
CA GLU A 133 1.70 -2.78 11.78
C GLU A 133 1.36 -2.47 13.25
N LYS A 134 2.27 -2.78 14.17
CA LYS A 134 2.13 -2.48 15.60
C LYS A 134 2.09 -0.98 15.86
N GLU A 135 3.02 -0.23 15.30
CA GLU A 135 3.15 1.22 15.50
C GLU A 135 2.02 2.01 14.83
N SER A 136 1.49 1.52 13.71
CA SER A 136 0.27 2.07 13.08
C SER A 136 -1.02 1.67 13.83
N LYS A 137 -0.92 0.79 14.83
CA LYS A 137 -2.04 0.26 15.63
C LYS A 137 -3.10 -0.39 14.72
N LEU A 138 -2.65 -1.13 13.71
CA LEU A 138 -3.54 -1.83 12.77
C LEU A 138 -3.71 -3.31 13.09
N ASN A 139 -2.86 -3.93 13.92
CA ASN A 139 -2.99 -5.27 14.51
C ASN A 139 -4.04 -6.19 13.84
N ARG A 140 -3.64 -6.93 12.80
CA ARG A 140 -4.46 -7.84 11.99
C ARG A 140 -5.59 -7.17 11.21
N LYS A 141 -5.54 -5.86 10.98
CA LYS A 141 -6.42 -5.11 10.07
C LYS A 141 -5.67 -4.52 8.87
N LEU A 142 -4.40 -4.87 8.71
CA LEU A 142 -3.56 -4.48 7.59
C LEU A 142 -3.35 -5.68 6.66
N LEU A 143 -3.98 -5.65 5.49
CA LEU A 143 -3.91 -6.70 4.48
C LEU A 143 -2.82 -6.39 3.45
N ARG A 144 -1.97 -7.38 3.16
CA ARG A 144 -0.91 -7.29 2.15
C ARG A 144 -1.15 -8.36 1.09
N PRO A 145 -2.03 -8.12 0.10
CA PRO A 145 -2.55 -9.16 -0.79
C PRO A 145 -1.47 -9.89 -1.61
N LEU A 146 -0.34 -9.22 -1.88
CA LEU A 146 0.76 -9.81 -2.64
C LEU A 146 1.60 -10.81 -1.83
N SER A 147 1.64 -10.68 -0.51
CA SER A 147 2.44 -11.52 0.39
C SER A 147 1.59 -12.19 1.47
N ALA A 148 0.26 -12.20 1.30
CA ALA A 148 -0.69 -12.59 2.33
C ALA A 148 -0.47 -14.03 2.80
N LYS A 149 -0.21 -14.95 1.86
CA LYS A 149 0.00 -16.37 2.15
C LYS A 149 1.26 -16.64 3.01
N LEU A 150 2.21 -15.70 3.02
CA LEU A 150 3.46 -15.78 3.80
C LEU A 150 3.39 -15.06 5.16
N LEU A 151 2.30 -14.34 5.41
CA LEU A 151 2.10 -13.54 6.61
C LEU A 151 0.93 -14.08 7.43
N GLU A 152 0.87 -13.68 8.70
CA GLU A 152 -0.23 -14.10 9.56
C GLU A 152 -1.56 -13.52 9.07
N GLU A 153 -2.63 -14.30 9.19
CA GLU A 153 -3.95 -13.88 8.72
C GLU A 153 -4.47 -12.62 9.40
N THR A 154 -5.08 -11.75 8.60
CA THR A 154 -5.88 -10.64 9.08
C THR A 154 -7.22 -11.12 9.65
N THR A 155 -7.87 -10.24 10.40
CA THR A 155 -9.23 -10.43 10.89
C THR A 155 -10.26 -10.62 9.78
N ALA A 156 -10.03 -10.11 8.57
CA ALA A 156 -10.92 -10.33 7.43
C ALA A 156 -10.75 -11.72 6.82
N GLU A 157 -9.52 -12.22 6.75
CA GLU A 157 -9.22 -13.60 6.32
C GLU A 157 -9.80 -14.61 7.30
N LYS A 158 -9.52 -14.45 8.61
CA LYS A 158 -10.06 -15.33 9.67
C LYS A 158 -11.58 -15.42 9.71
N LYS A 159 -12.27 -14.35 9.32
CA LYS A 159 -13.73 -14.28 9.29
C LYS A 159 -14.33 -14.76 7.96
N GLY A 160 -13.51 -15.26 7.03
CA GLY A 160 -13.95 -15.66 5.69
C GLY A 160 -14.46 -14.51 4.82
N GLN A 161 -14.18 -13.25 5.18
CA GLN A 161 -14.62 -12.07 4.42
C GLN A 161 -13.75 -11.80 3.20
N ILE A 162 -12.53 -12.34 3.19
CA ILE A 162 -11.62 -12.41 2.05
C ILE A 162 -11.19 -13.87 1.91
N ASN A 163 -11.21 -14.38 0.68
CA ASN A 163 -10.69 -15.70 0.37
C ASN A 163 -9.16 -15.61 0.22
N ARG A 164 -8.44 -16.15 1.21
CA ARG A 164 -6.97 -16.16 1.25
C ARG A 164 -6.34 -16.92 0.08
N GLU A 165 -7.03 -17.90 -0.49
CA GLU A 165 -6.54 -18.67 -1.64
C GLU A 165 -6.40 -17.83 -2.91
N LYS A 166 -7.22 -16.78 -3.03
CA LYS A 166 -7.16 -15.80 -4.13
C LYS A 166 -6.12 -14.71 -3.90
N LEU A 167 -5.38 -14.75 -2.79
CA LEU A 167 -4.24 -13.87 -2.54
C LEU A 167 -2.93 -14.57 -2.93
N LEU A 168 -1.81 -13.86 -2.84
CA LEU A 168 -0.52 -14.35 -3.35
C LEU A 168 0.50 -14.59 -2.23
N ASP A 169 1.56 -15.28 -2.61
CA ASP A 169 2.73 -15.69 -1.82
C ASP A 169 4.03 -15.07 -2.37
N ILE A 170 3.95 -13.85 -2.92
CA ILE A 170 5.12 -13.16 -3.47
C ILE A 170 6.05 -12.73 -2.35
N GLN A 171 7.34 -13.05 -2.53
CA GLN A 171 8.44 -12.54 -1.73
C GLN A 171 9.67 -12.18 -2.57
N GLY A 172 10.48 -11.27 -2.04
CA GLY A 172 11.71 -10.81 -2.65
C GLY A 172 11.49 -9.74 -3.72
N ARG A 173 12.53 -9.49 -4.53
CA ARG A 173 12.59 -8.34 -5.45
C ARG A 173 12.02 -8.61 -6.85
N LYS A 174 11.73 -9.87 -7.17
CA LYS A 174 11.24 -10.26 -8.50
C LYS A 174 9.81 -9.75 -8.67
N ARG A 175 9.49 -9.21 -9.86
CA ARG A 175 8.18 -8.61 -10.17
C ARG A 175 7.41 -9.35 -11.27
N ASN A 176 7.82 -10.56 -11.62
CA ASN A 176 7.30 -11.29 -12.79
C ASN A 176 5.78 -11.52 -12.68
N ILE A 177 5.30 -11.95 -11.51
CA ILE A 177 3.87 -12.21 -11.27
C ILE A 177 3.07 -10.90 -11.35
N GLN A 178 3.57 -9.84 -10.72
CA GLN A 178 2.92 -8.52 -10.75
C GLN A 178 2.83 -7.98 -12.18
N LEU A 179 3.90 -8.10 -12.97
CA LEU A 179 3.93 -7.71 -14.37
C LEU A 179 2.95 -8.52 -15.22
N GLN A 180 2.88 -9.83 -14.99
CA GLN A 180 1.93 -10.70 -15.70
C GLN A 180 0.48 -10.31 -15.41
N ILE A 181 0.14 -10.04 -14.14
CA ILE A 181 -1.20 -9.58 -13.77
C ILE A 181 -1.52 -8.22 -14.38
N ALA A 182 -0.58 -7.26 -14.31
CA ALA A 182 -0.77 -5.94 -14.90
C ALA A 182 -1.01 -6.00 -16.41
N ARG A 183 -0.26 -6.85 -17.14
CA ARG A 183 -0.44 -7.10 -18.58
C ARG A 183 -1.81 -7.71 -18.89
N LYS A 184 -2.21 -8.76 -18.16
CA LYS A 184 -3.53 -9.40 -18.30
C LYS A 184 -4.67 -8.41 -18.10
N CYS A 185 -4.54 -7.50 -17.15
CA CYS A 185 -5.54 -6.48 -16.85
C CYS A 185 -5.39 -5.18 -17.67
N ARG A 186 -4.49 -5.13 -18.66
CA ARG A 186 -4.23 -3.97 -19.53
C ARG A 186 -3.96 -2.68 -18.74
N VAL A 187 -3.24 -2.81 -17.62
CA VAL A 187 -2.84 -1.67 -16.78
C VAL A 187 -1.50 -1.15 -17.23
N ARG A 188 -1.40 0.17 -17.40
CA ARG A 188 -0.13 0.85 -17.70
C ARG A 188 0.88 0.56 -16.59
N ILE A 189 1.97 -0.08 -16.95
CA ILE A 189 3.08 -0.37 -16.03
C ILE A 189 3.82 0.96 -15.80
N PRO A 190 3.91 1.44 -14.55
CA PRO A 190 4.70 2.63 -14.22
C PRO A 190 6.19 2.33 -14.35
N ASP A 191 7.00 3.35 -14.62
CA ASP A 191 8.46 3.19 -14.71
C ASP A 191 9.02 2.55 -13.44
N ILE A 192 9.60 1.36 -13.60
CA ILE A 192 10.19 0.60 -12.51
C ILE A 192 11.54 1.22 -12.23
N GLY A 193 11.66 1.97 -11.13
CA GLY A 193 12.95 2.52 -10.70
C GLY A 193 13.94 1.39 -10.41
N GLY A 194 14.88 1.18 -11.33
CA GLY A 194 16.00 0.23 -11.21
C GLY A 194 15.94 -0.93 -12.21
N GLY A 195 16.66 -0.81 -13.33
CA GLY A 195 17.11 -1.93 -14.16
C GLY A 195 16.25 -2.24 -15.40
N MET A 196 16.70 -1.67 -16.53
CA MET A 196 16.53 -2.02 -17.95
C MET A 196 15.14 -2.43 -18.50
N PRO A 197 14.60 -1.70 -19.49
CA PRO A 197 13.53 -2.20 -20.34
C PRO A 197 14.15 -3.19 -21.34
N SER A 198 13.92 -4.48 -21.16
CA SER A 198 14.09 -5.44 -22.26
C SER A 198 12.81 -5.42 -23.10
N LEU A 199 12.95 -4.81 -24.29
CA LEU A 199 12.21 -5.21 -25.48
C LEU A 199 12.46 -6.70 -25.77
#